data_AF-A0A015TZK7-F1
#
_entry.id   AF-A0A015TZK7-F1
#
_cell.length_a   1.000
_cell.length_b   1.000
_cell.length_c   1.000
_cell.angle_alpha   90.00
_cell.angle_beta   90.00
_cell.angle_gamma   90.00
#
_symmetry.space_group_name_H-M   'P 1'
#
loop_
_entity.id
_entity.type
_entity.pdbx_description
1 polymer ?
#
loop_
_entity_poly.entity_id
_entity_poly.type
_entity_poly.pdbx_seq_one_letter_code
_entity_poly.pdbx_strand_id
1 'polypeptide(L)'
;MRYFLDIREVDNIYYERNSDSNFEDLNECQFLINFFKELRLKCINFNSYNFYIYSTKNPTLPPSSFDLPNTGKDILLFLSDETGELPLHLKQRYKCIFKPYIRKDYDNIYPFPLGYVNNDVSLEYIPIKDRCYNVFFSGNFNLNRVNFYRNITNARGWITNKHLFYWLYKKGLLKLPTSYFTNKDDCFRNSKIRFTKGFKGGFPISEYLLM
;
A
#
# COMPACT_ATOMS: atom_id res chain seq x y z
N MET A 1 0.00 12.37 -23.88
CA MET A 1 -1.47 12.27 -23.84
C MET A 1 -1.83 10.98 -23.12
N ARG A 2 -2.16 11.04 -21.82
CA ARG A 2 -2.52 9.85 -21.03
C ARG A 2 -4.02 9.63 -21.20
N TYR A 3 -4.39 8.63 -22.00
CA TYR A 3 -5.75 8.09 -21.97
C TYR A 3 -5.95 7.49 -20.58
N PHE A 4 -6.65 8.17 -19.68
CA PHE A 4 -7.17 7.51 -18.48
C PHE A 4 -8.35 6.68 -18.97
N LEU A 5 -8.36 5.36 -18.72
CA LEU A 5 -9.65 4.66 -18.79
C LEU A 5 -10.39 5.21 -17.60
N ASP A 6 -11.50 5.88 -17.85
CA ASP A 6 -12.46 6.04 -16.80
C ASP A 6 -13.07 4.65 -16.58
N ILE A 7 -12.87 4.05 -15.41
CA ILE A 7 -13.53 2.78 -15.09
C ILE A 7 -15.06 2.90 -15.19
N ARG A 8 -15.60 4.13 -15.15
CA ARG A 8 -17.01 4.45 -15.38
C ARG A 8 -17.46 4.28 -16.84
N GLU A 9 -16.54 4.22 -17.80
CA GLU A 9 -16.83 3.98 -19.22
C GLU A 9 -16.86 2.49 -19.59
N VAL A 10 -16.68 1.58 -18.62
CA VAL A 10 -16.65 0.14 -18.84
C VAL A 10 -17.80 -0.52 -18.07
N ASP A 11 -18.78 -1.04 -18.80
CA ASP A 11 -20.07 -1.48 -18.26
C ASP A 11 -20.02 -2.63 -17.24
N ASN A 12 -18.88 -3.34 -17.11
CA ASN A 12 -18.73 -4.53 -16.26
C ASN A 12 -17.72 -4.35 -15.10
N ILE A 13 -17.31 -3.13 -14.78
CA ILE A 13 -16.46 -2.82 -13.63
C ILE A 13 -17.21 -1.89 -12.67
N TYR A 14 -17.31 -2.27 -11.41
CA TYR A 14 -18.07 -1.56 -10.39
C TYR A 14 -17.21 -1.25 -9.17
N TYR A 15 -17.25 0.00 -8.72
CA TYR A 15 -16.66 0.39 -7.44
C TYR A 15 -17.73 0.30 -6.34
N GLU A 16 -17.43 -0.42 -5.27
CA GLU A 16 -18.39 -0.72 -4.21
C GLU A 16 -18.71 0.50 -3.35
N ARG A 17 -20.01 0.78 -3.14
CA ARG A 17 -20.48 1.94 -2.35
C ARG A 17 -20.09 1.88 -0.88
N ASN A 18 -19.92 0.67 -0.36
CA ASN A 18 -19.52 0.44 1.03
C ASN A 18 -18.00 0.57 1.24
N SER A 19 -17.24 1.01 0.24
CA SER A 19 -15.80 1.29 0.39
C SER A 19 -15.55 2.53 1.25
N ASP A 20 -14.38 2.59 1.90
CA ASP A 20 -14.03 3.66 2.84
C ASP A 20 -13.78 5.03 2.17
N SER A 21 -13.54 5.05 0.85
CA SER A 21 -13.21 6.24 0.06
C SER A 21 -13.79 6.14 -1.33
N ASN A 22 -13.67 7.19 -2.16
CA ASN A 22 -13.96 7.07 -3.59
C ASN A 22 -12.84 6.30 -4.31
N PHE A 23 -13.12 5.87 -5.54
CA PHE A 23 -12.13 5.16 -6.36
C PHE A 23 -10.91 6.03 -6.69
N GLU A 24 -11.14 7.29 -7.02
CA GLU A 24 -10.10 8.26 -7.40
C GLU A 24 -9.14 8.58 -6.23
N ASP A 25 -9.62 8.38 -4.99
CA ASP A 25 -8.85 8.62 -3.77
C ASP A 25 -7.94 7.44 -3.39
N LEU A 26 -8.12 6.27 -4.02
CA LEU A 26 -7.28 5.10 -3.78
C LEU A 26 -5.83 5.39 -4.15
N ASN A 27 -4.90 4.93 -3.32
CA ASN A 27 -3.48 5.05 -3.62
C ASN A 27 -3.10 4.28 -4.88
N GLU A 28 -3.83 3.23 -5.22
CA GLU A 28 -3.56 2.31 -6.33
C GLU A 28 -4.46 2.58 -7.54
N CYS A 29 -5.23 3.68 -7.55
CA CYS A 29 -6.22 4.00 -8.59
C CYS A 29 -5.64 3.85 -10.01
N GLN A 30 -4.48 4.45 -10.28
CA GLN A 30 -3.84 4.39 -11.59
C GLN A 30 -3.36 2.98 -11.94
N PHE A 31 -2.87 2.23 -10.95
CA PHE A 31 -2.48 0.83 -11.13
C PHE A 31 -3.70 -0.01 -11.54
N LEU A 32 -4.83 0.14 -10.84
CA LEU A 32 -6.06 -0.59 -11.14
C LEU A 32 -6.61 -0.25 -12.54
N ILE A 33 -6.61 1.04 -12.92
CA ILE A 33 -7.00 1.46 -14.28
C ILE A 33 -6.14 0.73 -15.33
N ASN A 34 -4.83 0.70 -15.15
CA ASN A 34 -3.92 0.04 -16.10
C ASN A 34 -4.07 -1.48 -16.08
N PHE A 35 -4.26 -2.07 -14.89
CA PHE A 35 -4.55 -3.49 -14.73
C PHE A 35 -5.79 -3.90 -15.52
N PHE A 36 -6.91 -3.18 -15.38
CA PHE A 36 -8.14 -3.50 -16.10
C PHE A 36 -8.03 -3.26 -17.61
N LYS A 37 -7.29 -2.24 -18.06
CA LYS A 37 -6.96 -2.06 -19.49
C LYS A 37 -6.23 -3.27 -20.05
N GLU A 38 -5.15 -3.68 -19.39
CA GLU A 38 -4.35 -4.83 -19.82
C GLU A 38 -5.15 -6.13 -19.76
N LEU A 39 -5.95 -6.31 -18.71
CA LEU A 39 -6.81 -7.48 -18.55
C LEU A 39 -7.83 -7.56 -19.69
N ARG A 40 -8.46 -6.45 -20.06
CA ARG A 40 -9.40 -6.38 -21.20
C ARG A 40 -8.73 -6.72 -22.53
N LEU A 41 -7.50 -6.26 -22.74
CA LEU A 41 -6.75 -6.56 -23.97
C LEU A 41 -6.31 -8.02 -24.07
N LYS A 42 -5.96 -8.64 -22.93
CA LYS A 42 -5.40 -9.99 -22.89
C LYS A 42 -6.44 -11.09 -22.71
N CYS A 43 -7.61 -10.78 -22.13
CA CYS A 43 -8.64 -11.77 -21.81
C CYS A 43 -9.85 -11.63 -22.74
N ILE A 44 -10.01 -12.58 -23.65
CA ILE A 44 -11.14 -12.63 -24.61
C ILE A 44 -12.50 -12.61 -23.89
N ASN A 45 -12.59 -13.25 -22.72
CA ASN A 45 -13.82 -13.36 -21.95
C ASN A 45 -14.02 -12.24 -20.93
N PHE A 46 -13.27 -11.13 -21.02
CA PHE A 46 -13.33 -10.04 -20.04
C PHE A 46 -14.76 -9.54 -19.77
N ASN A 47 -15.53 -9.28 -20.83
CA ASN A 47 -16.91 -8.78 -20.74
C ASN A 47 -17.93 -9.82 -20.25
N SER A 48 -17.52 -11.09 -20.07
CA SER A 48 -18.38 -12.16 -19.56
C SER A 48 -18.47 -12.19 -18.03
N TYR A 49 -17.67 -11.36 -17.35
CA TYR A 49 -17.60 -11.28 -15.89
C TYR A 49 -17.89 -9.87 -15.41
N ASN A 50 -18.41 -9.77 -14.18
CA ASN A 50 -18.55 -8.49 -13.48
C ASN A 50 -17.42 -8.36 -12.47
N PHE A 51 -16.71 -7.24 -12.48
CA PHE A 51 -15.62 -6.97 -11.56
C PHE A 51 -16.08 -5.97 -10.51
N TYR A 52 -15.99 -6.32 -9.24
CA TYR A 52 -16.31 -5.46 -8.11
C TYR A 52 -15.02 -5.09 -7.39
N ILE A 53 -14.79 -3.80 -7.17
CA ILE A 53 -13.64 -3.30 -6.42
C ILE A 53 -14.17 -2.84 -5.06
N TYR A 54 -13.79 -3.57 -4.02
CA TYR A 54 -14.14 -3.27 -2.64
C TYR A 54 -12.93 -2.84 -1.86
N SER A 55 -12.93 -1.64 -1.30
CA SER A 55 -11.79 -1.11 -0.54
C SER A 55 -12.24 -0.66 0.84
N THR A 56 -12.01 -1.49 1.85
CA THR A 56 -12.31 -1.13 3.24
C THR A 56 -11.22 -1.62 4.20
N LYS A 57 -11.04 -0.89 5.29
CA LYS A 57 -10.26 -1.31 6.46
C LYS A 57 -11.12 -2.03 7.50
N ASN A 58 -12.45 -2.00 7.35
CA ASN A 58 -13.39 -2.65 8.25
C ASN A 58 -14.11 -3.82 7.54
N PRO A 59 -13.57 -5.05 7.61
CA PRO A 59 -14.13 -6.20 6.89
C PRO A 59 -15.48 -6.69 7.44
N THR A 60 -16.04 -6.06 8.48
CA THR A 60 -17.34 -6.44 9.04
C THR A 60 -18.52 -5.96 8.20
N LEU A 61 -18.35 -4.87 7.45
CA LEU A 61 -19.35 -4.42 6.49
C LEU A 61 -19.14 -5.20 5.19
N PRO A 62 -20.16 -5.84 4.61
CA PRO A 62 -20.01 -6.50 3.33
C PRO A 62 -20.05 -5.48 2.17
N PRO A 63 -19.46 -5.81 1.00
CA PRO A 63 -19.66 -5.04 -0.23
C PRO A 63 -21.15 -4.95 -0.58
N SER A 64 -21.56 -3.85 -1.19
CA SER A 64 -22.97 -3.62 -1.57
C SER A 64 -23.50 -4.61 -2.61
N SER A 65 -22.63 -5.19 -3.44
CA SER A 65 -23.03 -6.27 -4.35
C SER A 65 -23.30 -7.61 -3.68
N PHE A 66 -22.99 -7.76 -2.38
CA PHE A 66 -23.24 -9.00 -1.64
C PHE A 66 -24.72 -9.40 -1.64
N ASP A 67 -25.61 -8.42 -1.51
CA ASP A 67 -27.07 -8.63 -1.48
C ASP A 67 -27.71 -8.72 -2.87
N LEU A 68 -26.94 -8.51 -3.94
CA LEU A 68 -27.45 -8.67 -5.31
C LEU A 68 -27.57 -10.15 -5.69
N PRO A 69 -28.49 -10.51 -6.61
CA PRO A 69 -28.61 -11.87 -7.10
C PRO A 69 -27.29 -12.42 -7.63
N ASN A 70 -26.91 -13.62 -7.20
CA ASN A 70 -25.67 -14.24 -7.62
C ASN A 70 -25.77 -14.70 -9.08
N THR A 71 -24.98 -14.08 -9.95
CA THR A 71 -24.92 -14.38 -11.40
C THR A 71 -23.98 -15.54 -11.74
N GLY A 72 -23.16 -16.00 -10.78
CA GLY A 72 -22.07 -16.96 -11.01
C GLY A 72 -20.88 -16.40 -11.81
N LYS A 73 -20.88 -15.08 -12.09
CA LYS A 73 -19.91 -14.37 -12.94
C LYS A 73 -19.18 -13.23 -12.22
N ASP A 74 -19.48 -13.04 -10.94
CA ASP A 74 -18.98 -11.89 -10.19
C ASP A 74 -17.59 -12.19 -9.60
N ILE A 75 -16.64 -11.28 -9.82
CA ILE A 75 -15.26 -11.34 -9.35
C ILE A 75 -15.04 -10.15 -8.41
N LEU A 76 -14.52 -10.40 -7.21
CA LEU A 76 -14.23 -9.36 -6.23
C LEU A 76 -12.73 -9.07 -6.15
N LEU A 77 -12.34 -7.80 -6.22
CA LEU A 77 -11.04 -7.31 -5.80
C LEU A 77 -11.21 -6.66 -4.43
N PHE A 78 -10.76 -7.33 -3.37
CA PHE A 78 -10.84 -6.84 -1.99
C PHE A 78 -9.52 -6.18 -1.59
N LEU A 79 -9.52 -4.86 -1.50
CA LEU A 79 -8.38 -3.99 -1.23
C LEU A 79 -8.50 -3.31 0.14
N SER A 80 -7.43 -2.62 0.55
CA SER A 80 -7.31 -1.83 1.79
C SER A 80 -7.42 -2.57 3.12
N ASP A 81 -7.84 -3.83 3.12
CA ASP A 81 -7.66 -4.72 4.25
C ASP A 81 -6.17 -5.13 4.33
N GLU A 82 -5.45 -4.51 5.26
CA GLU A 82 -4.02 -4.75 5.52
C GLU A 82 -3.77 -6.04 6.32
N THR A 83 -4.82 -6.79 6.67
CA THR A 83 -4.69 -8.07 7.36
C THR A 83 -4.49 -9.23 6.37
N GLY A 84 -3.86 -10.31 6.85
CA GLY A 84 -3.79 -11.57 6.13
C GLY A 84 -5.04 -12.45 6.30
N GLU A 85 -6.14 -11.94 6.87
CA GLU A 85 -7.34 -12.72 7.15
C GLU A 85 -8.09 -13.08 5.87
N LEU A 86 -8.68 -14.27 5.81
CA LEU A 86 -9.42 -14.72 4.63
C LEU A 86 -10.87 -14.22 4.70
N PRO A 87 -11.44 -13.62 3.64
CA PRO A 87 -12.83 -13.18 3.61
C PRO A 87 -13.79 -14.36 3.37
N LEU A 88 -13.77 -15.35 4.25
CA LEU A 88 -14.51 -16.62 4.10
C LEU A 88 -16.02 -16.42 3.97
N HIS A 89 -16.56 -15.38 4.62
CA HIS A 89 -17.98 -15.04 4.56
C HIS A 89 -18.44 -14.58 3.16
N LEU A 90 -17.53 -14.11 2.31
CA LEU A 90 -17.82 -13.68 0.93
C LEU A 90 -17.66 -14.82 -0.08
N LYS A 91 -17.04 -15.93 0.32
CA LYS A 91 -16.58 -17.00 -0.57
C LYS A 91 -17.68 -17.58 -1.47
N GLN A 92 -18.89 -17.75 -0.94
CA GLN A 92 -20.01 -18.35 -1.67
C GLN A 92 -20.66 -17.37 -2.68
N ARG A 93 -20.49 -16.06 -2.47
CA ARG A 93 -21.13 -15.02 -3.28
C ARG A 93 -20.38 -14.76 -4.58
N TYR A 94 -19.06 -14.79 -4.54
CA TYR A 94 -18.22 -14.44 -5.69
C TYR A 94 -17.60 -15.68 -6.32
N LYS A 95 -17.50 -15.66 -7.64
CA LYS A 95 -16.80 -16.70 -8.40
C LYS A 95 -15.33 -16.76 -8.00
N CYS A 96 -14.69 -15.60 -7.89
CA CYS A 96 -13.31 -15.45 -7.44
C CYS A 96 -13.16 -14.19 -6.57
N ILE A 97 -12.27 -14.25 -5.58
CA ILE A 97 -11.89 -13.11 -4.74
C ILE A 97 -10.38 -12.92 -4.84
N PHE A 98 -9.94 -11.74 -5.24
CA PHE A 98 -8.55 -11.34 -5.29
C PHE A 98 -8.26 -10.41 -4.10
N LYS A 99 -7.28 -10.75 -3.26
CA LYS A 99 -6.96 -9.96 -2.05
C LYS A 99 -5.45 -9.83 -1.84
N PRO A 100 -4.93 -8.63 -1.52
CA PRO A 100 -3.58 -8.46 -1.03
C PRO A 100 -3.32 -9.17 0.31
N TYR A 101 -2.04 -9.29 0.66
CA TYR A 101 -1.56 -9.84 1.93
C TYR A 101 -1.90 -11.32 2.21
N ILE A 102 -2.53 -12.02 1.27
CA ILE A 102 -2.63 -13.47 1.24
C ILE A 102 -1.36 -14.06 0.63
N ARG A 103 -0.85 -15.17 1.19
CA ARG A 103 0.43 -15.79 0.77
C ARG A 103 0.30 -16.85 -0.31
N LYS A 104 -0.86 -17.46 -0.47
CA LYS A 104 -1.13 -18.56 -1.40
C LYS A 104 -2.61 -18.61 -1.75
N ASP A 105 -2.96 -19.45 -2.71
CA ASP A 105 -4.35 -19.67 -3.10
C ASP A 105 -5.12 -20.43 -2.01
N TYR A 106 -6.40 -20.06 -1.85
CA TYR A 106 -7.35 -20.71 -0.95
C TYR A 106 -8.70 -20.83 -1.65
N ASP A 107 -8.95 -22.00 -2.24
CA ASP A 107 -10.15 -22.28 -3.04
C ASP A 107 -10.34 -21.28 -4.19
N ASN A 108 -11.31 -20.37 -4.08
CA ASN A 108 -11.58 -19.29 -5.03
C ASN A 108 -11.06 -17.92 -4.55
N ILE A 109 -10.20 -17.90 -3.52
CA ILE A 109 -9.54 -16.71 -3.00
C ILE A 109 -8.08 -16.75 -3.42
N TYR A 110 -7.65 -15.74 -4.16
CA TYR A 110 -6.34 -15.65 -4.78
C TYR A 110 -5.55 -14.44 -4.28
N PRO A 111 -4.23 -14.56 -4.15
CA PRO A 111 -3.38 -13.43 -3.83
C PRO A 111 -3.41 -12.39 -4.96
N PHE A 112 -3.50 -11.12 -4.58
CA PHE A 112 -3.44 -10.00 -5.51
C PHE A 112 -2.27 -9.09 -5.13
N PRO A 113 -1.47 -8.61 -6.11
CA PRO A 113 -0.43 -7.63 -5.81
C PRO A 113 -1.06 -6.37 -5.21
N LEU A 114 -0.41 -5.79 -4.19
CA LEU A 114 -0.87 -4.53 -3.60
C LEU A 114 -0.95 -3.41 -4.63
N GLY A 115 -0.16 -3.47 -5.70
CA GLY A 115 -0.08 -2.45 -6.73
C GLY A 115 0.90 -1.33 -6.37
N TYR A 116 1.03 -0.37 -7.28
CA TYR A 116 1.88 0.81 -7.11
C TYR A 116 1.05 2.01 -6.69
N VAL A 117 1.65 2.87 -5.85
CA VAL A 117 1.06 4.16 -5.49
C VAL A 117 0.95 5.05 -6.73
N ASN A 118 -0.10 5.83 -6.83
CA ASN A 118 -0.34 6.79 -7.91
C ASN A 118 0.88 7.70 -8.07
N ASN A 119 1.19 8.01 -9.33
CA ASN A 119 2.36 8.81 -9.73
C ASN A 119 3.72 8.15 -9.51
N ASP A 120 3.78 6.81 -9.48
CA ASP A 120 5.06 6.12 -9.61
C ASP A 120 5.74 6.50 -10.94
N VAL A 121 7.03 6.81 -10.86
CA VAL A 121 7.84 7.21 -12.02
C VAL A 121 8.89 6.14 -12.20
N SER A 122 8.94 5.54 -13.39
CA SER A 122 10.05 4.66 -13.74
C SER A 122 11.32 5.48 -13.78
N LEU A 123 12.20 5.23 -12.81
CA LEU A 123 13.52 5.84 -12.73
C LEU A 123 14.53 4.93 -13.42
N GLU A 124 15.53 5.55 -14.06
CA GLU A 124 16.69 4.82 -14.56
C GLU A 124 17.47 4.23 -13.38
N TYR A 125 17.94 3.00 -13.54
CA TYR A 125 18.71 2.34 -12.51
C TYR A 125 20.10 2.98 -12.39
N ILE A 126 20.39 3.58 -11.22
CA ILE A 126 21.73 4.05 -10.87
C ILE A 126 22.47 2.95 -10.09
N PRO A 127 23.62 2.44 -10.58
CA PRO A 127 24.43 1.47 -9.86
C PRO A 127 24.88 2.01 -8.49
N ILE A 128 24.97 1.14 -7.49
CA ILE A 128 25.27 1.55 -6.09
C ILE A 128 26.56 2.39 -5.98
N LYS A 129 27.60 2.04 -6.76
CA LYS A 129 28.90 2.74 -6.76
C LYS A 129 28.82 4.19 -7.27
N ASP A 130 27.78 4.53 -8.01
CA ASP A 130 27.60 5.83 -8.67
C ASP A 130 26.60 6.73 -7.90
N ARG A 131 26.05 6.24 -6.77
CA ARG A 131 25.09 6.97 -5.93
C ARG A 131 25.80 7.93 -4.99
N CYS A 132 25.18 9.08 -4.71
CA CYS A 132 25.72 10.09 -3.79
C CYS A 132 25.59 9.69 -2.30
N TYR A 133 24.73 8.72 -1.98
CA TYR A 133 24.41 8.33 -0.62
C TYR A 133 24.67 6.83 -0.38
N ASN A 134 25.33 6.52 0.74
CA ASN A 134 25.59 5.13 1.14
C ASN A 134 24.38 4.48 1.83
N VAL A 135 23.59 5.28 2.55
CA VAL A 135 22.40 4.84 3.27
C VAL A 135 21.27 5.82 2.99
N PHE A 136 20.18 5.32 2.43
CA PHE A 136 18.96 6.09 2.22
C PHE A 136 17.80 5.49 3.02
N PHE A 137 17.07 6.34 3.75
CA PHE A 137 15.80 5.98 4.36
C PHE A 137 14.85 7.17 4.33
N SER A 138 13.63 6.96 3.86
CA SER A 138 12.53 7.90 4.00
C SER A 138 11.27 7.13 4.35
N GLY A 139 10.68 7.41 5.51
CA GLY A 139 9.50 6.69 5.93
C GLY A 139 8.90 7.17 7.22
N ASN A 140 7.66 6.75 7.48
CA ASN A 140 6.94 7.15 8.67
C ASN A 140 7.61 6.61 9.94
N PHE A 141 7.59 7.41 10.99
CA PHE A 141 8.00 6.95 12.31
C PHE A 141 7.02 5.85 12.79
N ASN A 142 7.52 4.62 12.90
CA ASN A 142 6.74 3.43 13.25
C ASN A 142 7.50 2.56 14.27
N LEU A 143 6.77 1.91 15.17
CA LEU A 143 7.34 1.02 16.17
C LEU A 143 8.00 -0.23 15.68
N ASN A 144 7.53 -0.77 14.56
CA ASN A 144 8.12 -1.94 13.96
C ASN A 144 9.57 -1.66 13.51
N ARG A 145 10.00 -0.38 13.55
CA ARG A 145 11.34 0.11 13.24
C ARG A 145 12.17 0.46 14.49
N VAL A 146 11.77 0.02 15.69
CA VAL A 146 12.51 0.33 16.93
C VAL A 146 13.99 -0.08 16.87
N ASN A 147 14.28 -1.23 16.28
CA ASN A 147 15.66 -1.70 16.09
C ASN A 147 16.44 -0.80 15.13
N PHE A 148 15.77 -0.19 14.15
CA PHE A 148 16.41 0.79 13.28
C PHE A 148 16.81 2.03 14.09
N TYR A 149 15.91 2.59 14.91
CA TYR A 149 16.24 3.72 15.80
C TYR A 149 17.42 3.45 16.72
N ARG A 150 17.49 2.23 17.28
CA ARG A 150 18.60 1.79 18.14
C ARG A 150 19.95 1.82 17.42
N ASN A 151 19.97 1.50 16.13
CA ASN A 151 21.20 1.40 15.37
C ASN A 151 21.66 2.74 14.79
N ILE A 152 20.74 3.65 14.49
CA ILE A 152 21.04 5.00 13.98
C ILE A 152 21.24 6.05 15.08
N THR A 153 21.12 5.66 16.35
CA THR A 153 21.41 6.53 17.48
C THR A 153 22.48 5.89 18.34
N ASN A 154 23.40 6.71 18.87
CA ASN A 154 24.35 6.27 19.90
C ASN A 154 23.66 5.90 21.24
N ALA A 155 22.32 5.96 21.30
CA ALA A 155 21.48 5.62 22.43
C ALA A 155 21.14 4.12 22.51
N ARG A 156 22.05 3.24 22.04
CA ARG A 156 21.87 1.77 22.02
C ARG A 156 21.43 1.18 23.38
N GLY A 157 21.84 1.84 24.48
CA GLY A 157 21.50 1.46 25.86
C GLY A 157 20.23 2.09 26.45
N TRP A 158 19.64 3.13 25.84
CA TRP A 158 18.44 3.80 26.38
C TRP A 158 17.13 3.21 25.81
N ILE A 159 17.17 2.67 24.59
CA ILE A 159 16.03 2.03 23.93
C ILE A 159 16.11 0.51 24.13
N THR A 160 16.09 0.05 25.38
CA THR A 160 16.19 -1.37 25.74
C THR A 160 14.85 -2.08 25.65
N ASN A 161 13.74 -1.36 25.87
CA ASN A 161 12.38 -1.90 25.82
C ASN A 161 11.54 -1.15 24.77
N LYS A 162 11.15 -1.87 23.71
CA LYS A 162 10.34 -1.33 22.60
C LYS A 162 8.99 -0.75 23.05
N HIS A 163 8.39 -1.35 24.08
CA HIS A 163 7.09 -0.94 24.59
C HIS A 163 7.20 0.32 25.46
N LEU A 164 8.23 0.42 26.29
CA LEU A 164 8.49 1.60 27.12
C LEU A 164 8.84 2.82 26.27
N PHE A 165 9.73 2.64 25.27
CA PHE A 165 10.07 3.69 24.32
C PHE A 165 8.84 4.21 23.58
N TYR A 166 7.96 3.31 23.14
CA TYR A 166 6.70 3.72 22.52
C TYR A 166 5.80 4.50 23.46
N TRP A 167 5.60 3.96 24.66
CA TRP A 167 4.68 4.52 25.64
C TRP A 167 5.08 5.95 25.98
N LEU A 168 6.38 6.18 26.21
CA LEU A 168 6.96 7.49 26.43
C LEU A 168 6.80 8.42 25.21
N TYR A 169 7.00 7.92 23.98
CA TYR A 169 6.79 8.70 22.75
C TYR A 169 5.32 9.10 22.56
N LYS A 170 4.38 8.15 22.69
CA LYS A 170 2.94 8.40 22.55
C LYS A 170 2.39 9.36 23.60
N LYS A 171 2.92 9.31 24.83
CA LYS A 171 2.57 10.23 25.91
C LYS A 171 3.19 11.62 25.75
N GLY A 172 4.01 11.86 24.70
CA GLY A 172 4.72 13.11 24.49
C GLY A 172 5.85 13.36 25.50
N LEU A 173 6.22 12.34 26.28
CA LEU A 173 7.27 12.38 27.28
C LEU A 173 8.66 12.25 26.67
N LEU A 174 8.77 11.55 25.53
CA LEU A 174 9.93 11.64 24.63
C LEU A 174 9.65 12.72 23.57
N LYS A 175 10.04 13.96 23.88
CA LYS A 175 10.10 15.05 22.89
C LYS A 175 11.34 14.90 22.00
N LEU A 176 11.53 13.74 21.38
CA LEU A 176 12.54 13.56 20.35
C LEU A 176 11.93 14.01 19.04
N PRO A 177 12.26 15.21 18.52
CA PRO A 177 11.78 15.61 17.20
C PRO A 177 12.28 14.59 16.18
N THR A 178 11.51 14.33 15.12
CA THR A 178 11.93 13.42 14.03
C THR A 178 13.29 13.81 13.44
N SER A 179 13.66 15.10 13.53
CA SER A 179 14.99 15.62 13.19
C SER A 179 16.13 14.96 13.97
N TYR A 180 15.92 14.49 15.20
CA TYR A 180 16.93 13.78 15.99
C TYR A 180 17.41 12.49 15.31
N PHE A 181 16.55 11.87 14.51
CA PHE A 181 16.82 10.65 13.77
C PHE A 181 17.14 10.92 12.29
N THR A 182 17.29 12.18 11.90
CA THR A 182 17.51 12.59 10.51
C THR A 182 19.00 12.79 10.25
N ASN A 183 19.50 12.35 9.08
CA ASN A 183 20.89 12.48 8.60
C ASN A 183 21.96 12.18 9.65
N LYS A 184 22.33 10.91 9.76
CA LYS A 184 23.28 10.40 10.75
C LYS A 184 24.63 10.13 10.12
N ASP A 185 25.27 11.17 9.59
CA ASP A 185 26.61 11.07 9.00
C ASP A 185 27.67 10.61 10.00
N ASP A 186 27.43 10.88 11.28
CA ASP A 186 28.19 10.39 12.43
C ASP A 186 28.10 8.87 12.60
N CYS A 187 27.01 8.25 12.16
CA CYS A 187 26.82 6.79 12.20
C CYS A 187 27.07 6.13 10.84
N PHE A 188 26.69 6.79 9.75
CA PHE A 188 26.75 6.31 8.37
C PHE A 188 27.18 7.48 7.48
N ARG A 189 28.45 7.50 7.06
CA ARG A 189 28.98 8.55 6.17
C ARG A 189 28.12 8.68 4.91
N ASN A 190 27.76 9.90 4.53
CA ASN A 190 26.90 10.23 3.38
C ASN A 190 25.52 9.56 3.48
N SER A 191 24.86 9.68 4.62
CA SER A 191 23.52 9.13 4.84
C SER A 191 22.42 10.17 4.64
N LYS A 192 21.32 9.73 4.05
CA LYS A 192 20.10 10.51 3.91
C LYS A 192 18.95 9.76 4.57
N ILE A 193 18.73 10.05 5.85
CA ILE A 193 17.71 9.40 6.67
C ILE A 193 16.69 10.46 7.04
N ARG A 194 15.41 10.26 6.72
CA ARG A 194 14.32 11.17 7.07
C ARG A 194 13.13 10.39 7.60
N PHE A 195 12.61 10.84 8.74
CA PHE A 195 11.35 10.34 9.27
C PHE A 195 10.21 11.29 8.98
N THR A 196 9.16 10.75 8.40
CA THR A 196 7.96 11.51 8.01
C THR A 196 6.89 11.37 9.09
N LYS A 197 5.91 12.27 9.07
CA LYS A 197 4.66 12.13 9.83
C LYS A 197 3.58 11.64 8.87
N GLY A 198 3.21 10.37 8.97
CA GLY A 198 2.17 9.75 8.14
C GLY A 198 2.64 9.32 6.75
N PHE A 199 1.67 8.85 5.95
CA PHE A 199 1.86 8.43 4.57
C PHE A 199 2.07 9.63 3.63
N LYS A 200 2.74 9.41 2.50
CA LYS A 200 3.05 10.44 1.47
C LYS A 200 3.83 11.67 1.95
N GLY A 201 4.33 11.69 3.20
CA GLY A 201 5.15 12.80 3.74
C GLY A 201 6.64 12.73 3.41
N GLY A 202 7.02 11.91 2.42
CA GLY A 202 8.40 11.65 2.00
C GLY A 202 9.04 12.82 1.25
N PHE A 203 10.11 12.52 0.52
CA PHE A 203 10.68 13.48 -0.41
C PHE A 203 9.79 13.62 -1.65
N PRO A 204 9.71 14.81 -2.26
CA PRO A 204 9.09 14.94 -3.57
C PRO A 204 9.86 14.11 -4.61
N ILE A 205 9.18 13.68 -5.67
CA ILE A 205 9.78 12.87 -6.74
C ILE A 205 11.02 13.57 -7.33
N SER A 206 10.99 14.89 -7.47
CA SER A 206 12.12 15.70 -7.94
C SER A 206 13.37 15.55 -7.07
N GLU A 207 13.21 15.35 -5.77
CA GLU A 207 14.35 15.11 -4.88
C GLU A 207 14.82 13.65 -4.96
N TYR A 208 13.92 12.69 -5.15
CA TYR A 208 14.29 11.28 -5.40
C TYR A 208 15.11 11.11 -6.68
N LEU A 209 14.81 11.90 -7.71
CA LEU A 209 15.54 11.91 -8.99
C LEU A 209 17.00 12.34 -8.87
N LEU A 210 17.37 13.02 -7.78
CA LEU A 210 18.73 13.50 -7.53
C LEU A 210 19.53 12.58 -6.60
N MET A 211 18.98 11.43 -6.19
CA MET A 211 19.60 10.50 -5.24
C MET A 211 20.07 9.20 -5.90
#